data_AF-A0A950NGQ3-F1
#
_entry.id   AF-A0A950NGQ3-F1
#
_cell.length_a   1.000
_cell.length_b   1.000
_cell.length_c   1.000
_cell.angle_alpha   90.00
_cell.angle_beta   90.00
_cell.angle_gamma   90.00
#
_symmetry.space_group_name_H-M   'P 1'
#
loop_
_entity.id
_entity.type
_entity.pdbx_description
1 polymer ?
#
loop_
_entity_poly.entity_id
_entity_poly.type
_entity_poly.pdbx_seq_one_letter_code
_entity_poly.pdbx_strand_id
1 'polypeptide(L)'
;MFRLIIARDARLAFRRGGGAFAGGGFCLMAFGLFAFGLGPDALRRHAAEALLLAVLLSLLLSLPGLFARDHEDGSLEQYALHPAALEWLLAAKLAAFWLTAALPLILLSPLLCLMAGLGGLELRHAVLMLLLATPALASIGMLGGALTLSAAREGLAQALAVLPLYVPVLIFATGMQWPLLAGLSLASVPLSCYVSAWLVRLALE
;
A
#
# COMPACT_ATOMS: atom_id res chain seq x y z
N MET A 1 -14.95 6.82 17.12
CA MET A 1 -15.19 5.89 15.98
C MET A 1 -13.89 5.60 15.20
N PHE A 2 -13.21 6.60 14.65
CA PHE A 2 -11.97 6.44 13.85
C PHE A 2 -10.89 5.53 14.49
N ARG A 3 -10.51 5.80 15.75
CA ARG A 3 -9.52 4.98 16.49
C ARG A 3 -9.97 3.53 16.70
N LEU A 4 -11.29 3.30 16.85
CA LEU A 4 -11.85 1.97 17.06
C LEU A 4 -11.78 1.15 15.77
N ILE A 5 -12.03 1.77 14.62
CA ILE A 5 -11.91 1.12 13.30
C ILE A 5 -10.45 0.74 13.05
N ILE A 6 -9.50 1.66 13.30
CA ILE A 6 -8.08 1.34 13.17
C ILE A 6 -7.68 0.19 14.09
N ALA A 7 -8.08 0.23 15.36
CA ALA A 7 -7.74 -0.83 16.31
C ALA A 7 -8.38 -2.18 15.93
N ARG A 8 -9.61 -2.18 15.42
CA ARG A 8 -10.30 -3.36 14.91
C ARG A 8 -9.54 -3.95 13.74
N ASP A 9 -9.27 -3.16 12.70
CA ASP A 9 -8.63 -3.62 11.46
C ASP A 9 -7.19 -4.06 11.72
N ALA A 10 -6.45 -3.33 12.57
CA ALA A 10 -5.13 -3.76 13.03
C ALA A 10 -5.19 -5.10 13.76
N ARG A 11 -6.11 -5.26 14.72
CA ARG A 11 -6.26 -6.53 15.45
C ARG A 11 -6.66 -7.68 14.54
N LEU A 12 -7.54 -7.44 13.57
CA LEU A 12 -7.95 -8.44 12.57
C LEU A 12 -6.79 -8.82 11.65
N ALA A 13 -5.97 -7.85 11.22
CA ALA A 13 -4.78 -8.10 10.41
C ALA A 13 -3.75 -8.95 11.18
N PHE A 14 -3.50 -8.65 12.46
CA PHE A 14 -2.57 -9.40 13.30
C PHE A 14 -3.08 -10.80 13.70
N ARG A 15 -4.34 -10.93 14.10
CA ARG A 15 -4.91 -12.24 14.52
C ARG A 15 -4.94 -13.27 13.40
N ARG A 16 -5.02 -12.82 12.16
CA ARG A 16 -5.05 -13.73 11.00
C ARG A 16 -3.65 -14.17 10.56
N GLY A 17 -2.58 -13.64 11.17
CA GLY A 17 -1.19 -14.05 10.96
C GLY A 17 -0.61 -13.80 9.55
N GLY A 18 -1.46 -13.56 8.55
CA GLY A 18 -1.05 -13.51 7.14
C GLY A 18 -0.59 -12.14 6.66
N GLY A 19 -1.21 -11.03 7.08
CA GLY A 19 -0.97 -9.73 6.40
C GLY A 19 0.48 -9.24 6.48
N ALA A 20 0.94 -8.95 7.70
CA ALA A 20 2.29 -8.42 7.91
C ALA A 20 3.40 -9.46 7.66
N PHE A 21 3.19 -10.72 8.06
CA PHE A 21 4.19 -11.77 7.88
C PHE A 21 4.29 -12.24 6.42
N ALA A 22 3.17 -12.46 5.73
CA ALA A 22 3.21 -12.81 4.32
C ALA A 22 3.73 -11.63 3.49
N GLY A 23 3.34 -10.39 3.81
CA GLY A 23 3.90 -9.20 3.17
C GLY A 23 5.42 -9.09 3.36
N GLY A 24 5.90 -9.26 4.60
CA GLY A 24 7.32 -9.24 4.92
C GLY A 24 8.09 -10.36 4.22
N GLY A 25 7.58 -11.59 4.27
CA GLY A 25 8.17 -12.75 3.60
C GLY A 25 8.22 -12.58 2.07
N PHE A 26 7.14 -12.08 1.47
CA PHE A 26 7.10 -11.79 0.04
C PHE A 26 8.07 -10.67 -0.34
N CYS A 27 8.17 -9.60 0.46
CA CYS A 27 9.14 -8.52 0.24
C CYS A 27 10.58 -9.05 0.30
N LEU A 28 10.90 -9.89 1.29
CA LEU A 28 12.21 -10.56 1.40
C LEU A 28 12.51 -11.41 0.18
N MET A 29 11.56 -12.23 -0.26
CA MET A 29 11.74 -13.05 -1.47
C MET A 29 11.95 -12.17 -2.71
N ALA A 30 11.07 -11.20 -2.94
CA ALA A 30 11.13 -10.31 -4.11
C ALA A 30 12.43 -9.50 -4.14
N PHE A 31 12.84 -8.93 -3.01
CA PHE A 31 14.11 -8.22 -2.90
C PHE A 31 15.30 -9.15 -3.13
N GLY A 32 15.25 -10.37 -2.59
CA GLY A 32 16.25 -11.41 -2.86
C GLY A 32 16.35 -11.76 -4.34
N LEU A 33 15.22 -11.91 -5.03
CA LEU A 33 15.16 -12.13 -6.48
C LEU A 33 15.85 -11.00 -7.26
N PHE A 34 15.63 -9.73 -6.88
CA PHE A 34 16.35 -8.61 -7.47
C PHE A 34 17.86 -8.67 -7.16
N ALA A 35 18.23 -9.00 -5.93
CA ALA A 35 19.62 -9.12 -5.51
C ALA A 35 20.38 -10.18 -6.32
N PHE A 36 19.78 -11.37 -6.50
CA PHE A 36 20.35 -12.43 -7.32
C PHE A 36 20.34 -12.11 -8.82
N GLY A 37 19.30 -11.44 -9.31
CA GLY A 37 19.17 -11.10 -10.72
C GLY A 37 20.12 -9.98 -11.20
N LEU A 38 20.39 -8.99 -10.35
CA LEU A 38 21.23 -7.84 -10.67
C LEU A 38 22.73 -8.12 -10.43
N GLY A 39 23.07 -8.98 -9.46
CA GLY A 39 24.45 -9.14 -8.99
C GLY A 39 24.91 -7.96 -8.10
N PRO A 40 26.07 -8.08 -7.43
CA PRO A 40 26.45 -7.20 -6.32
C PRO A 40 26.65 -5.74 -6.73
N ASP A 41 27.32 -5.47 -7.86
CA ASP A 41 27.63 -4.09 -8.29
C ASP A 41 26.41 -3.32 -8.77
N ALA A 42 25.46 -4.01 -9.43
CA ALA A 42 24.22 -3.39 -9.89
C ALA A 42 23.20 -3.30 -8.75
N LEU A 43 23.14 -4.29 -7.85
CA LEU A 43 22.29 -4.22 -6.66
C LEU A 43 22.66 -3.02 -5.81
N ARG A 44 23.94 -2.77 -5.54
CA ARG A 44 24.35 -1.62 -4.71
C ARG A 44 23.93 -0.29 -5.33
N ARG A 45 23.93 -0.19 -6.67
CA ARG A 45 23.49 0.99 -7.41
C ARG A 45 21.96 1.16 -7.46
N HIS A 46 21.21 0.06 -7.46
CA HIS A 46 19.75 0.05 -7.65
C HIS A 46 18.96 -0.53 -6.47
N ALA A 47 19.57 -0.59 -5.28
CA ALA A 47 18.96 -1.25 -4.12
C ALA A 47 17.72 -0.52 -3.63
N ALA A 48 17.69 0.81 -3.71
CA ALA A 48 16.53 1.59 -3.29
C ALA A 48 15.33 1.31 -4.21
N GLU A 49 15.57 1.23 -5.52
CA GLU A 49 14.56 0.95 -6.55
C GLU A 49 14.06 -0.49 -6.45
N ALA A 50 14.97 -1.45 -6.26
CA ALA A 50 14.63 -2.85 -6.03
C ALA A 50 13.77 -3.01 -4.76
N LEU A 51 14.12 -2.30 -3.69
CA LEU A 51 13.38 -2.28 -2.44
C LEU A 51 12.00 -1.66 -2.61
N LEU A 52 11.89 -0.52 -3.31
CA LEU A 52 10.60 0.11 -3.62
C LEU A 52 9.68 -0.84 -4.39
N LEU A 53 10.21 -1.55 -5.38
CA LEU A 53 9.45 -2.54 -6.14
C LEU A 53 9.04 -3.74 -5.27
N ALA A 54 9.94 -4.26 -4.43
CA ALA A 54 9.62 -5.35 -3.51
C ALA A 54 8.50 -4.97 -2.53
N VAL A 55 8.56 -3.74 -1.99
CA VAL A 55 7.50 -3.19 -1.12
C VAL A 55 6.19 -3.00 -1.89
N LEU A 56 6.24 -2.43 -3.10
CA LEU A 56 5.05 -2.26 -3.94
C LEU A 56 4.34 -3.60 -4.20
N LEU A 57 5.09 -4.62 -4.61
CA LEU A 57 4.52 -5.93 -4.91
C LEU A 57 3.95 -6.60 -3.64
N SER A 58 4.60 -6.40 -2.49
CA SER A 58 4.10 -6.84 -1.19
C SER A 58 2.77 -6.14 -0.80
N LEU A 59 2.65 -4.84 -1.07
CA LEU A 59 1.40 -4.10 -0.87
C LEU A 59 0.30 -4.59 -1.81
N LEU A 60 0.62 -4.86 -3.08
CA LEU A 60 -0.30 -5.46 -4.06
C LEU A 60 -0.86 -6.81 -3.61
N LEU A 61 -0.06 -7.64 -2.95
CA LEU A 61 -0.51 -8.91 -2.38
C LEU A 61 -1.56 -8.73 -1.27
N SER A 62 -1.47 -7.64 -0.51
CA SER A 62 -2.33 -7.37 0.66
C SER A 62 -3.60 -6.57 0.34
N LEU A 63 -3.64 -5.93 -0.83
CA LEU A 63 -4.67 -4.99 -1.24
C LEU A 63 -6.07 -5.59 -1.50
N PRO A 64 -6.23 -6.78 -2.10
CA PRO A 64 -7.56 -7.34 -2.39
C PRO A 64 -8.42 -7.53 -1.13
N GLY A 65 -7.79 -7.81 0.01
CA GLY A 65 -8.48 -8.04 1.28
C GLY A 65 -9.03 -6.78 1.96
N LEU A 66 -8.84 -5.58 1.39
CA LEU A 66 -9.19 -4.32 2.03
C LEU A 66 -10.70 -4.04 2.04
N PHE A 67 -11.40 -4.41 0.95
CA PHE A 67 -12.85 -4.25 0.80
C PHE A 67 -13.62 -5.56 0.65
N ALA A 68 -13.03 -6.59 0.00
CA ALA A 68 -13.72 -7.85 -0.27
C ALA A 68 -14.35 -8.46 0.99
N ARG A 69 -13.62 -8.48 2.11
CA ARG A 69 -14.11 -9.04 3.39
C ARG A 69 -15.28 -8.27 3.98
N ASP A 70 -15.21 -6.94 3.93
CA ASP A 70 -16.27 -6.10 4.48
C ASP A 70 -17.52 -6.15 3.58
N HIS A 71 -17.35 -6.47 2.29
CA HIS A 71 -18.43 -6.71 1.34
C HIS A 71 -19.07 -8.08 1.56
N GLU A 72 -18.27 -9.15 1.65
CA GLU A 72 -18.73 -10.52 1.95
C GLU A 72 -19.51 -10.62 3.26
N ASP A 73 -19.05 -9.93 4.32
CA ASP A 73 -19.70 -9.92 5.64
C ASP A 73 -20.87 -8.90 5.73
N GLY A 74 -21.23 -8.20 4.65
CA GLY A 74 -22.30 -7.19 4.60
C GLY A 74 -22.04 -5.92 5.43
N SER A 75 -20.84 -5.78 5.99
CA SER A 75 -20.46 -4.62 6.81
C SER A 75 -20.41 -3.33 5.98
N LEU A 76 -20.07 -3.44 4.70
CA LEU A 76 -19.99 -2.31 3.76
C LEU A 76 -21.35 -1.63 3.54
N GLU A 77 -22.43 -2.41 3.47
CA GLU A 77 -23.81 -1.91 3.37
C GLU A 77 -24.22 -1.17 4.65
N GLN A 78 -23.89 -1.74 5.81
CA GLN A 78 -24.15 -1.10 7.11
C GLN A 78 -23.40 0.23 7.25
N TYR A 79 -22.19 0.32 6.70
CA TYR A 79 -21.43 1.56 6.67
C TYR A 79 -22.02 2.62 5.75
N ALA A 80 -22.55 2.22 4.59
CA ALA A 80 -23.21 3.14 3.66
C ALA A 80 -24.50 3.75 4.24
N LEU A 81 -25.21 2.99 5.09
CA LEU A 81 -26.42 3.44 5.78
C LEU A 81 -26.16 4.28 7.04
N HIS A 82 -24.93 4.25 7.56
CA HIS A 82 -24.59 4.98 8.79
C HIS A 82 -24.51 6.49 8.52
N PRO A 83 -24.95 7.37 9.45
CA PRO A 83 -24.89 8.83 9.30
C PRO A 83 -23.46 9.42 9.27
N ALA A 84 -22.42 8.58 9.36
CA ALA A 84 -21.04 9.04 9.31
C ALA A 84 -20.61 9.12 7.84
N ALA A 85 -19.84 10.15 7.49
CA ALA A 85 -19.23 10.28 6.18
C ALA A 85 -18.41 9.01 5.86
N LEU A 86 -18.80 8.28 4.81
CA LEU A 86 -18.15 7.04 4.35
C LEU A 86 -16.66 7.31 4.04
N GLU A 87 -16.35 8.50 3.56
CA GLU A 87 -15.01 9.04 3.33
C GLU A 87 -14.14 8.93 4.60
N TRP A 88 -14.72 9.21 5.77
CA TRP A 88 -14.04 9.17 7.05
C TRP A 88 -13.75 7.73 7.51
N LEU A 89 -14.65 6.81 7.18
CA LEU A 89 -14.43 5.38 7.39
C LEU A 89 -13.29 4.87 6.51
N LEU A 90 -13.29 5.25 5.23
CA LEU A 90 -12.26 4.84 4.27
C LEU A 90 -10.88 5.38 4.66
N ALA A 91 -10.81 6.62 5.14
CA ALA A 91 -9.58 7.18 5.69
C ALA A 91 -9.06 6.34 6.88
N ALA A 92 -9.95 5.86 7.76
CA ALA A 92 -9.58 4.99 8.88
C ALA A 92 -9.06 3.63 8.39
N LYS A 93 -9.72 3.03 7.39
CA LYS A 93 -9.28 1.78 6.76
C LYS A 93 -7.92 1.91 6.08
N LEU A 94 -7.72 2.98 5.31
CA LEU A 94 -6.47 3.27 4.65
C LEU A 94 -5.33 3.42 5.67
N ALA A 95 -5.57 4.17 6.76
CA ALA A 95 -4.59 4.30 7.84
C ALA A 95 -4.28 2.95 8.51
N ALA A 96 -5.31 2.14 8.79
CA ALA A 96 -5.11 0.81 9.37
C ALA A 96 -4.31 -0.11 8.44
N PHE A 97 -4.63 -0.12 7.14
CA PHE A 97 -3.88 -0.85 6.13
C PHE A 97 -2.43 -0.39 6.07
N TRP A 98 -2.18 0.92 5.98
CA TRP A 98 -0.83 1.45 5.93
C TRP A 98 -0.01 1.08 7.18
N LEU A 99 -0.61 1.16 8.38
CA LEU A 99 0.05 0.78 9.64
C LEU A 99 0.34 -0.73 9.76
N THR A 100 -0.48 -1.57 9.15
CA THR A 100 -0.36 -3.04 9.28
C THR A 100 0.42 -3.69 8.14
N ALA A 101 0.42 -3.09 6.95
CA ALA A 101 1.04 -3.63 5.75
C ALA A 101 2.29 -2.84 5.34
N ALA A 102 2.21 -1.52 5.25
CA ALA A 102 3.35 -0.71 4.79
C ALA A 102 4.37 -0.46 5.92
N LEU A 103 3.92 -0.09 7.12
CA LEU A 103 4.82 0.27 8.21
C LEU A 103 5.79 -0.87 8.60
N PRO A 104 5.38 -2.15 8.70
CA PRO A 104 6.32 -3.24 8.96
C PRO A 104 7.38 -3.40 7.86
N LEU A 105 7.01 -3.17 6.61
CA LEU A 105 7.94 -3.21 5.47
C LEU A 105 8.92 -2.04 5.50
N ILE A 106 8.47 -0.84 5.88
CA ILE A 106 9.35 0.32 6.09
C ILE A 106 10.32 0.02 7.22
N LEU A 107 9.88 -0.60 8.32
CA LEU A 107 10.75 -0.99 9.43
C LEU A 107 11.75 -2.11 9.05
N LEU A 108 11.38 -2.99 8.12
CA LEU A 108 12.25 -4.03 7.58
C LEU A 108 13.29 -3.48 6.60
N SER A 109 12.96 -2.38 5.91
CA SER A 109 13.80 -1.80 4.85
C SER A 109 15.24 -1.45 5.24
N PRO A 110 15.57 -0.93 6.44
CA PRO A 110 16.95 -0.61 6.80
C PRO A 110 17.82 -1.87 6.85
N LEU A 111 17.26 -3.00 7.31
CA LEU A 111 17.96 -4.28 7.32
C LEU A 111 18.31 -4.72 5.89
N LEU A 112 17.34 -4.64 4.97
CA LEU A 112 17.54 -4.97 3.55
C LEU A 112 18.56 -4.05 2.87
N CYS A 113 18.50 -2.75 3.15
CA CYS A 113 19.46 -1.76 2.65
C CYS A 113 20.88 -2.04 3.14
N LEU A 114 21.06 -2.40 4.42
CA LEU A 114 22.36 -2.77 4.97
C LEU A 114 22.90 -4.05 4.33
N MET A 115 22.05 -5.05 4.11
CA MET A 115 22.45 -6.28 3.39
C MET A 115 22.86 -6.00 1.95
N ALA A 116 22.30 -4.99 1.30
CA ALA A 116 22.69 -4.54 -0.04
C ALA A 116 23.96 -3.66 -0.06
N GLY A 117 24.56 -3.36 1.10
CA GLY A 117 25.79 -2.58 1.21
C GLY A 117 25.60 -1.06 1.00
N LEU A 118 24.40 -0.55 1.26
CA LEU A 118 24.12 0.89 1.20
C LEU A 118 24.77 1.65 2.35
N GLY A 119 25.27 2.85 2.05
CA GLY A 119 25.82 3.77 3.05
C GLY A 119 24.73 4.42 3.90
N GLY A 120 25.13 5.11 4.98
CA GLY A 120 24.16 5.75 5.90
C GLY A 120 23.27 6.82 5.25
N LEU A 121 23.80 7.56 4.26
CA LEU A 121 23.02 8.55 3.52
C LEU A 121 21.99 7.88 2.59
N GLU A 122 22.41 6.86 1.84
CA GLU A 122 21.56 6.10 0.93
C GLU A 122 20.44 5.35 1.67
N LEU A 123 20.76 4.77 2.83
CA LEU A 123 19.79 4.14 3.71
C LEU A 123 18.72 5.13 4.17
N ARG A 124 19.11 6.34 4.59
CA ARG A 124 18.14 7.40 4.96
C ARG A 124 17.25 7.78 3.78
N HIS A 125 17.82 7.88 2.58
CA HIS A 125 17.05 8.15 1.37
C HIS A 125 16.04 7.04 1.07
N ALA A 126 16.46 5.77 1.13
CA ALA A 126 15.56 4.64 0.89
C ALA A 126 14.39 4.61 1.87
N VAL A 127 14.64 4.82 3.16
CA VAL A 127 13.59 4.87 4.19
C VAL A 127 12.64 6.05 3.96
N LEU A 128 13.17 7.25 3.69
CA LEU A 128 12.34 8.43 3.41
C LEU A 128 11.49 8.24 2.15
N MET A 129 12.08 7.67 1.12
CA MET A 129 11.39 7.36 -0.14
C MET A 129 10.22 6.40 0.08
N LEU A 130 10.42 5.31 0.84
CA LEU A 130 9.33 4.41 1.20
C LEU A 130 8.28 5.09 2.08
N LEU A 131 8.69 5.90 3.06
CA LEU A 131 7.78 6.60 3.95
C LEU A 131 6.85 7.56 3.19
N LEU A 132 7.39 8.22 2.17
CA LEU A 132 6.65 9.16 1.33
C LEU A 132 5.85 8.45 0.23
N ALA A 133 6.38 7.40 -0.40
CA ALA A 133 5.71 6.72 -1.50
C ALA A 133 4.58 5.80 -1.03
N THR A 134 4.75 5.07 0.07
CA THR A 134 3.79 4.04 0.50
C THR A 134 2.39 4.56 0.86
N PRO A 135 2.18 5.77 1.42
CA PRO A 135 0.85 6.33 1.59
C PRO A 135 0.15 6.57 0.25
N ALA A 136 0.88 7.10 -0.75
CA ALA A 136 0.35 7.24 -2.11
C ALA A 136 -0.02 5.89 -2.70
N LEU A 137 0.88 4.91 -2.64
CA LEU A 137 0.63 3.56 -3.15
C LEU A 137 -0.57 2.91 -2.46
N ALA A 138 -0.67 2.98 -1.13
CA ALA A 138 -1.82 2.45 -0.40
C ALA A 138 -3.13 3.13 -0.81
N SER A 139 -3.12 4.45 -0.99
CA SER A 139 -4.30 5.24 -1.35
C SER A 139 -4.81 4.92 -2.77
N ILE A 140 -3.91 4.76 -3.73
CA ILE A 140 -4.26 4.39 -5.11
C ILE A 140 -4.67 2.91 -5.16
N GLY A 141 -4.05 2.04 -4.36
CA GLY A 141 -4.48 0.64 -4.22
C GLY A 141 -5.92 0.51 -3.70
N MET A 142 -6.31 1.36 -2.74
CA MET A 142 -7.68 1.44 -2.25
C MET A 142 -8.65 1.86 -3.36
N LEU A 143 -8.29 2.82 -4.21
CA LEU A 143 -9.10 3.17 -5.39
C LEU A 143 -9.34 1.95 -6.29
N GLY A 144 -8.30 1.17 -6.57
CA GLY A 144 -8.41 -0.07 -7.33
C GLY A 144 -9.37 -1.06 -6.71
N GLY A 145 -9.27 -1.27 -5.40
CA GLY A 145 -10.14 -2.20 -4.68
C GLY A 145 -11.60 -1.78 -4.75
N ALA A 146 -11.87 -0.48 -4.69
CA ALA A 146 -13.23 0.05 -4.84
C ALA A 146 -13.77 -0.13 -6.27
N LEU A 147 -12.93 0.06 -7.29
CA LEU A 147 -13.32 -0.16 -8.70
C LEU A 147 -13.65 -1.63 -9.00
N THR A 148 -13.02 -2.56 -8.30
CA THR A 148 -13.23 -4.00 -8.53
C THR A 148 -14.33 -4.63 -7.69
N LEU A 149 -14.95 -3.88 -6.76
CA LEU A 149 -16.10 -4.38 -6.01
C LEU A 149 -17.25 -4.85 -6.92
N SER A 150 -17.43 -4.21 -8.08
CA SER A 150 -18.47 -4.58 -9.06
C SER A 150 -18.02 -5.62 -10.08
N ALA A 151 -16.75 -6.06 -10.06
CA ALA A 151 -16.19 -6.93 -11.08
C ALA A 151 -15.90 -8.32 -10.52
N ALA A 152 -16.47 -9.37 -11.13
CA ALA A 152 -16.36 -10.77 -10.70
C ALA A 152 -14.93 -11.38 -10.69
N ARG A 153 -13.89 -10.59 -11.00
CA ARG A 153 -12.46 -10.98 -11.02
C ARG A 153 -11.64 -10.00 -10.19
N GLU A 154 -11.77 -10.13 -8.88
CA GLU A 154 -11.34 -9.16 -7.86
C GLU A 154 -9.84 -8.84 -7.85
N GLY A 155 -8.96 -9.75 -8.29
CA GLY A 155 -7.50 -9.55 -8.15
C GLY A 155 -6.78 -8.96 -9.36
N LEU A 156 -7.05 -9.48 -10.57
CA LEU A 156 -6.24 -9.17 -11.76
C LEU A 156 -6.67 -7.84 -12.41
N ALA A 157 -7.97 -7.55 -12.41
CA ALA A 157 -8.51 -6.28 -12.88
C ALA A 157 -8.05 -5.11 -11.97
N GLN A 158 -7.98 -5.36 -10.65
CA GLN A 158 -7.51 -4.38 -9.68
C GLN A 158 -6.05 -4.00 -9.95
N ALA A 159 -5.18 -5.01 -10.08
CA ALA A 159 -3.76 -4.79 -10.34
C ALA A 159 -3.53 -4.03 -11.66
N LEU A 160 -4.24 -4.42 -12.74
CA LEU A 160 -4.13 -3.78 -14.06
C LEU A 160 -4.61 -2.32 -14.06
N ALA A 161 -5.72 -2.02 -13.40
CA ALA A 161 -6.28 -0.67 -13.34
C ALA A 161 -5.38 0.29 -12.53
N VAL A 162 -4.77 -0.21 -11.46
CA VAL A 162 -3.96 0.61 -10.55
C VAL A 162 -2.52 0.79 -11.02
N LEU A 163 -1.97 -0.18 -11.76
CA LEU A 163 -0.59 -0.13 -12.23
C LEU A 163 -0.20 1.19 -12.92
N PRO A 164 -0.96 1.74 -13.89
CA PRO A 164 -0.60 3.00 -14.54
C PRO A 164 -0.60 4.18 -13.56
N LEU A 165 -1.45 4.16 -12.54
CA LEU A 165 -1.52 5.19 -11.50
C LEU A 165 -0.35 5.11 -10.51
N TYR A 166 0.29 3.95 -10.36
CA TYR A 166 1.51 3.82 -9.58
C TYR A 166 2.76 4.37 -10.25
N VAL A 167 2.79 4.42 -11.59
CA VAL A 167 3.96 4.87 -12.36
C VAL A 167 4.43 6.27 -11.95
N PRO A 168 3.57 7.31 -11.81
CA PRO A 168 4.01 8.62 -11.32
C PRO A 168 4.70 8.55 -9.96
N VAL A 169 4.11 7.81 -9.00
CA VAL A 169 4.68 7.66 -7.65
C VAL A 169 6.06 7.02 -7.73
N LEU A 170 6.22 5.99 -8.55
CA LEU A 170 7.50 5.32 -8.75
C LEU A 170 8.54 6.26 -9.38
N ILE A 171 8.18 7.02 -10.41
CA ILE A 171 9.08 7.98 -11.08
C ILE A 171 9.57 9.05 -10.09
N PHE A 172 8.67 9.62 -9.29
CA PHE A 172 9.06 10.66 -8.34
C PHE A 172 9.87 10.12 -7.16
N ALA A 173 9.57 8.89 -6.73
CA ALA A 173 10.32 8.19 -5.69
C ALA A 173 11.75 7.87 -6.14
N THR A 174 11.93 7.24 -7.30
CA THR A 174 13.26 6.87 -7.82
C THR A 174 14.06 8.10 -8.28
N GLY A 175 13.37 9.13 -8.80
CA GLY A 175 13.98 10.40 -9.19
C GLY A 175 14.31 11.33 -8.01
N MET A 176 14.09 10.91 -6.76
CA MET A 176 14.33 11.71 -5.54
C MET A 176 13.64 13.09 -5.55
N GLN A 177 12.47 13.17 -6.18
CA GLN A 177 11.72 14.42 -6.32
C GLN A 177 10.84 14.65 -5.08
N TRP A 178 11.47 14.86 -3.92
CA TRP A 178 10.82 14.89 -2.61
C TRP A 178 9.56 15.78 -2.50
N PRO A 179 9.56 17.03 -3.01
CA PRO A 179 8.38 17.89 -2.91
C PRO A 179 7.20 17.37 -3.73
N LEU A 180 7.47 16.80 -4.91
CA LEU A 180 6.46 16.24 -5.79
C LEU A 180 5.90 14.94 -5.23
N LEU A 181 6.77 14.06 -4.71
CA LEU A 181 6.35 12.83 -4.04
C LEU A 181 5.49 13.13 -2.81
N ALA A 182 5.90 14.08 -1.96
CA ALA A 182 5.13 14.50 -0.81
C ALA A 182 3.77 15.11 -1.21
N GLY A 183 3.78 16.00 -2.21
CA GLY A 183 2.56 16.61 -2.73
C GLY A 183 1.58 15.58 -3.27
N LEU A 184 2.06 14.58 -4.00
CA LEU A 184 1.24 13.48 -4.52
C LEU A 184 0.65 12.64 -3.40
N SER A 185 1.44 12.26 -2.39
CA SER A 185 0.95 11.49 -1.25
C SER A 185 -0.08 12.25 -0.43
N LEU A 186 0.13 13.56 -0.24
CA LEU A 186 -0.82 14.42 0.45
C LEU A 186 -2.12 14.61 -0.34
N ALA A 187 -2.06 14.68 -1.67
CA ALA A 187 -3.24 14.82 -2.53
C ALA A 187 -3.99 13.50 -2.73
N SER A 188 -3.28 12.38 -2.92
CA SER A 188 -3.87 11.09 -3.27
C SER A 188 -4.67 10.48 -2.13
N VAL A 189 -4.25 10.68 -0.88
CA VAL A 189 -4.95 10.17 0.32
C VAL A 189 -6.39 10.68 0.42
N PRO A 190 -6.68 12.00 0.46
CA PRO A 190 -8.05 12.48 0.53
C PRO A 190 -8.84 12.21 -0.76
N LEU A 191 -8.22 12.37 -1.94
CA LEU A 191 -8.88 12.11 -3.21
C LEU A 191 -9.32 10.65 -3.33
N SER A 192 -8.45 9.70 -2.97
CA SER A 192 -8.80 8.28 -2.96
C SER A 192 -9.95 7.98 -2.01
N CYS A 193 -9.96 8.55 -0.80
CA CYS A 193 -11.04 8.31 0.16
C CYS A 193 -12.38 8.82 -0.39
N TYR A 194 -12.38 9.99 -1.03
CA TYR A 194 -13.60 10.56 -1.62
C TYR A 194 -14.10 9.74 -2.81
N VAL A 195 -13.22 9.44 -3.77
CA VAL A 195 -13.58 8.69 -4.99
C VAL A 195 -13.95 7.24 -4.65
N SER A 196 -13.22 6.57 -3.76
CA SER A 196 -13.58 5.22 -3.30
C SER A 196 -14.92 5.21 -2.58
N ALA A 197 -15.26 6.23 -1.80
CA ALA A 197 -16.57 6.32 -1.13
C ALA A 197 -17.70 6.44 -2.16
N TRP A 198 -17.50 7.26 -3.20
CA TRP A 198 -18.46 7.38 -4.28
C TRP A 198 -18.63 6.07 -5.07
N LEU A 199 -17.52 5.41 -5.42
CA LEU A 199 -17.53 4.13 -6.12
C LEU A 199 -18.21 3.02 -5.31
N VAL A 200 -17.95 2.98 -4.00
CA VAL A 200 -18.60 2.03 -3.10
C VAL A 200 -20.11 2.25 -3.07
N ARG A 201 -20.58 3.51 -3.03
CA ARG A 201 -22.02 3.80 -3.08
C ARG A 201 -22.64 3.31 -4.39
N LEU A 202 -21.99 3.59 -5.51
CA LEU A 202 -22.44 3.15 -6.83
C LEU A 202 -22.49 1.61 -6.95
N ALA A 203 -21.56 0.90 -6.31
CA ALA A 203 -21.53 -0.55 -6.32
C ALA A 203 -22.61 -1.21 -5.45
N LEU A 204 -23.23 -0.45 -4.53
CA LEU A 204 -24.28 -0.92 -3.61
C LEU A 204 -25.70 -0.55 -4.08
N GLU A 205 -25.83 0.22 -5.16
CA GLU A 205 -27.09 0.55 -5.85
C GLU A 205 -27.47 -0.52 -6.89
#